data_AF-A0A3E0PDW4-F1
#
_entry.id   AF-A0A3E0PDW4-F1
#
_cell.length_a   1.000
_cell.length_b   1.000
_cell.length_c   1.000
_cell.angle_alpha   90.00
_cell.angle_beta   90.00
_cell.angle_gamma   90.00
#
_symmetry.space_group_name_H-M   'P 1'
#
loop_
_entity.id
_entity.type
_entity.pdbx_description
1 polymer ?
#
loop_
_entity_poly.entity_id
_entity_poly.type
_entity_poly.pdbx_seq_one_letter_code
_entity_poly.pdbx_strand_id
1 'polypeptide(L)'
;MSVLDRYELLRQDAVNIALAEEAKGVKEVGAQNRGPEIDIYKKRAHSPLTKNHGWCGFFIYYCYSEAAKKFGFPLPFSAGPLWSGPKLRRWAKKNPDFVVNTSPCLPGDIYVMNYGHIGMVVSQSDGTFVNTIDGNQSSMGKGKSVKKQYRNILEMDVLIRVTEAGMFGACYE
;
A
#
# COMPACT_ATOMS: atom_id res chain seq x y z
N MET A 1 -25.28 -16.22 2.17
CA MET A 1 -23.90 -15.80 2.48
C MET A 1 -23.34 -15.21 1.21
N SER A 2 -23.23 -13.88 1.11
CA SER A 2 -22.64 -13.27 -0.09
C SER A 2 -21.20 -13.73 -0.19
N VAL A 3 -20.82 -14.22 -1.37
CA VAL A 3 -19.42 -14.43 -1.71
C VAL A 3 -18.73 -13.09 -1.47
N LEU A 4 -17.86 -13.00 -0.47
CA LEU A 4 -17.00 -11.82 -0.32
C LEU A 4 -16.36 -11.58 -1.68
N ASP A 5 -16.38 -10.33 -2.14
CA ASP A 5 -15.66 -9.93 -3.35
C ASP A 5 -14.25 -10.52 -3.25
N ARG A 6 -13.82 -11.29 -4.25
CA ARG A 6 -12.52 -11.96 -4.24
C ARG A 6 -11.37 -10.97 -4.02
N TYR A 7 -11.57 -9.71 -4.44
CA TYR A 7 -10.64 -8.63 -4.16
C TYR A 7 -10.71 -8.10 -2.73
N GLU A 8 -11.82 -8.28 -2.02
CA GLU A 8 -11.89 -8.03 -0.58
C GLU A 8 -10.98 -8.98 0.19
N LEU A 9 -11.00 -10.28 -0.14
CA LEU A 9 -10.07 -11.25 0.46
C LEU A 9 -8.61 -10.87 0.18
N LEU A 10 -8.30 -10.45 -1.04
CA LEU A 10 -6.97 -9.98 -1.42
C LEU A 10 -6.56 -8.73 -0.61
N ARG A 11 -7.44 -7.74 -0.45
CA ARG A 11 -7.19 -6.53 0.34
C ARG A 11 -6.96 -6.86 1.83
N GLN A 12 -7.81 -7.71 2.41
CA GLN A 12 -7.66 -8.15 3.81
C GLN A 12 -6.34 -8.90 4.03
N ASP A 13 -5.96 -9.78 3.11
CA ASP A 13 -4.70 -10.53 3.22
C ASP A 13 -3.47 -9.62 3.06
N ALA A 14 -3.53 -8.61 2.17
CA ALA A 14 -2.47 -7.61 2.07
C ALA A 14 -2.28 -6.83 3.40
N VAL A 15 -3.39 -6.50 4.09
CA VAL A 15 -3.34 -5.91 5.44
C VAL A 15 -2.72 -6.88 6.44
N ASN A 16 -3.11 -8.16 6.43
CA ASN A 16 -2.56 -9.17 7.33
C ASN A 16 -1.05 -9.38 7.14
N ILE A 17 -0.58 -9.38 5.89
CA ILE A 17 0.85 -9.44 5.57
C ILE A 17 1.56 -8.21 6.13
N ALA A 18 1.01 -7.01 5.94
CA ALA A 18 1.61 -5.79 6.46
C ALA A 18 1.71 -5.82 8.00
N LEU A 19 0.64 -6.24 8.69
CA LEU A 19 0.62 -6.40 10.15
C LEU A 19 1.64 -7.43 10.63
N ALA A 20 1.85 -8.51 9.89
CA ALA A 20 2.88 -9.49 10.20
C ALA A 20 4.31 -8.92 10.08
N GLU A 21 4.58 -8.10 9.06
CA GLU A 21 5.87 -7.41 8.91
C GLU A 21 6.11 -6.38 10.04
N GLU A 22 5.05 -5.70 10.51
CA GLU A 22 5.13 -4.83 11.68
C GLU A 22 5.41 -5.62 12.96
N ALA A 23 4.73 -6.74 13.18
CA ALA A 23 4.93 -7.61 14.35
C ALA A 23 6.34 -8.22 14.40
N LYS A 24 6.96 -8.47 13.24
CA LYS A 24 8.38 -8.88 13.14
C LYS A 24 9.36 -7.76 13.52
N GLY A 25 8.89 -6.51 13.61
CA GLY A 25 9.73 -5.35 13.90
C GLY A 25 10.62 -4.95 12.73
N VAL A 26 10.16 -5.16 11.48
CA VAL A 26 10.94 -4.85 10.28
C VAL A 26 11.37 -3.39 10.26
N LYS A 27 12.68 -3.18 10.09
CA LYS A 27 13.32 -1.87 10.08
C LYS A 27 14.57 -1.85 9.22
N GLU A 28 14.99 -0.65 8.86
CA GLU A 28 16.27 -0.45 8.19
C GLU A 28 17.44 -0.93 9.05
N VAL A 29 18.40 -1.57 8.38
CA VAL A 29 19.71 -1.92 8.93
C VAL A 29 20.74 -1.03 8.25
N GLY A 30 21.51 -0.28 9.03
CA GLY A 30 22.50 0.69 8.51
C GLY A 30 21.94 2.04 8.05
N ALA A 31 20.63 2.30 8.22
CA ALA A 31 19.96 3.59 7.98
C ALA A 31 20.11 4.19 6.56
N GLN A 32 19.99 3.35 5.52
CA GLN A 32 20.15 3.76 4.12
C GLN A 32 18.99 3.26 3.23
N ASN A 33 17.76 3.19 3.75
CA ASN A 33 16.64 2.55 3.03
C ASN A 33 16.98 1.12 2.57
N ARG A 34 17.68 0.36 3.43
CA ARG A 34 18.15 -1.02 3.20
C ARG A 34 17.89 -1.87 4.44
N GLY A 35 17.82 -3.17 4.22
CA GLY A 35 17.62 -4.19 5.24
C GLY A 35 17.19 -5.50 4.56
N PRO A 36 17.30 -6.65 5.24
CA PRO A 36 16.98 -7.94 4.63
C PRO A 36 15.58 -7.98 4.00
N GLU A 37 14.56 -7.50 4.72
CA GLU A 37 13.17 -7.47 4.26
C GLU A 37 12.93 -6.32 3.27
N ILE A 38 13.53 -5.16 3.51
CA ILE A 38 13.39 -3.98 2.64
C ILE A 38 13.94 -4.28 1.23
N ASP A 39 15.02 -5.04 1.15
CA ASP A 39 15.61 -5.46 -0.12
C ASP A 39 14.69 -6.45 -0.87
N ILE A 40 13.97 -7.30 -0.15
CA ILE A 40 12.92 -8.16 -0.72
C ILE A 40 11.80 -7.30 -1.31
N TYR A 41 11.32 -6.29 -0.57
CA TYR A 41 10.26 -5.40 -1.07
C TYR A 41 10.70 -4.64 -2.32
N LYS A 42 11.93 -4.10 -2.31
CA LYS A 42 12.52 -3.40 -3.47
C LYS A 42 12.65 -4.33 -4.67
N LYS A 43 13.17 -5.54 -4.48
CA LYS A 43 13.31 -6.54 -5.55
C LYS A 43 11.96 -6.93 -6.11
N ARG A 44 10.96 -7.15 -5.26
CA ARG A 44 9.59 -7.45 -5.68
C ARG A 44 9.00 -6.32 -6.53
N ALA A 45 9.28 -5.07 -6.17
CA ALA A 45 8.86 -3.90 -6.93
C ALA A 45 9.76 -3.58 -8.15
N HIS A 46 10.71 -4.46 -8.51
CA HIS A 46 11.68 -4.28 -9.59
C HIS A 46 12.55 -3.01 -9.46
N SER A 47 12.79 -2.56 -8.22
CA SER A 47 13.62 -1.40 -7.91
C SER A 47 15.09 -1.82 -7.76
N PRO A 48 16.05 -1.16 -8.45
CA PRO A 48 17.47 -1.45 -8.26
C PRO A 48 17.92 -1.12 -6.83
N LEU A 49 18.60 -2.06 -6.16
CA LEU A 49 19.09 -1.88 -4.79
C LEU A 49 20.18 -0.79 -4.66
N THR A 50 20.83 -0.43 -5.78
CA THR A 50 21.81 0.67 -5.85
C THR A 50 21.17 2.04 -5.70
N LYS A 51 19.84 2.16 -5.78
CA LYS A 51 19.11 3.41 -5.61
C LYS A 51 18.61 3.57 -4.17
N ASN A 52 18.92 4.72 -3.56
CA ASN A 52 18.52 5.08 -2.21
C ASN A 52 17.07 5.62 -2.14
N HIS A 53 16.13 4.93 -2.78
CA HIS A 53 14.72 5.31 -2.77
C HIS A 53 14.08 4.91 -1.43
N GLY A 54 13.18 5.77 -0.93
CA GLY A 54 12.24 5.41 0.14
C GLY A 54 11.39 4.21 -0.28
N TRP A 55 10.96 3.42 0.71
CA TRP A 55 10.42 2.08 0.46
C TRP A 55 8.96 1.89 0.87
N CYS A 56 8.24 2.96 1.22
CA CYS A 56 6.82 2.87 1.60
C CYS A 56 5.96 2.26 0.49
N GLY A 57 6.05 2.76 -0.74
CA GLY A 57 5.29 2.21 -1.86
C GLY A 57 5.75 0.80 -2.29
N PHE A 58 7.04 0.48 -2.17
CA PHE A 58 7.54 -0.88 -2.43
C PHE A 58 7.00 -1.89 -1.43
N PHE A 59 6.88 -1.49 -0.16
CA PHE A 59 6.27 -2.30 0.90
C PHE A 59 4.80 -2.58 0.62
N ILE A 60 4.02 -1.56 0.22
CA ILE A 60 2.61 -1.75 -0.15
C ILE A 60 2.49 -2.68 -1.37
N TYR A 61 3.33 -2.51 -2.39
CA TYR A 61 3.34 -3.41 -3.55
C TYR A 61 3.69 -4.85 -3.16
N TYR A 62 4.67 -5.03 -2.26
CA TYR A 62 5.04 -6.34 -1.75
C TYR A 62 3.84 -7.05 -1.11
N CYS A 63 3.15 -6.38 -0.17
CA CYS A 63 1.99 -6.95 0.53
C CYS A 63 0.89 -7.38 -0.45
N TYR A 64 0.55 -6.50 -1.41
CA TYR A 64 -0.42 -6.79 -2.45
C TYR A 64 0.03 -7.92 -3.39
N SER A 65 1.32 -8.00 -3.72
CA SER A 65 1.84 -9.05 -4.61
C SER A 65 1.85 -10.43 -3.95
N GLU A 66 2.12 -10.51 -2.65
CA GLU A 66 2.05 -11.77 -1.90
C GLU A 66 0.60 -12.23 -1.75
N ALA A 67 -0.33 -11.32 -1.43
CA ALA A 67 -1.76 -11.62 -1.40
C ALA A 67 -2.28 -12.09 -2.78
N ALA A 68 -1.94 -11.35 -3.84
CA ALA A 68 -2.30 -11.71 -5.21
C ALA A 68 -1.78 -13.10 -5.60
N LYS A 69 -0.53 -13.43 -5.23
CA LYS A 69 0.06 -14.75 -5.46
C LYS A 69 -0.69 -15.86 -4.71
N LYS A 70 -1.11 -15.62 -3.47
CA LYS A 70 -1.86 -16.58 -2.65
C LYS A 70 -3.21 -16.95 -3.27
N PHE A 71 -3.92 -15.96 -3.82
CA PHE A 71 -5.25 -16.19 -4.39
C PHE A 71 -5.27 -16.37 -5.92
N GLY A 72 -4.13 -16.19 -6.59
CA GLY A 72 -4.03 -16.33 -8.05
C GLY A 72 -4.73 -15.20 -8.82
N PHE A 73 -4.82 -13.99 -8.25
CA PHE A 73 -5.50 -12.85 -8.87
C PHE A 73 -4.52 -11.83 -9.43
N PRO A 74 -4.82 -11.20 -10.58
CA PRO A 74 -4.02 -10.10 -11.09
C PRO A 74 -4.23 -8.86 -10.23
N LEU A 75 -3.16 -8.06 -10.08
CA LEU A 75 -3.25 -6.71 -9.56
C LEU A 75 -3.61 -5.73 -10.69
N PRO A 76 -4.38 -4.67 -10.41
CA PRO A 76 -4.74 -3.65 -11.40
C PRO A 76 -3.57 -2.74 -11.80
N PHE A 77 -2.43 -2.86 -11.12
CA PHE A 77 -1.23 -2.07 -11.38
C PHE A 77 0.02 -2.93 -11.35
N SER A 78 1.00 -2.56 -12.18
CA SER A 78 2.37 -3.03 -12.05
C SER A 78 3.06 -2.37 -10.85
N ALA A 79 4.31 -2.75 -10.56
CA ALA A 79 5.07 -2.11 -9.48
C ALA A 79 5.30 -0.59 -9.72
N GLY A 80 5.40 -0.17 -10.99
CA GLY A 80 5.84 1.17 -11.39
C GLY A 80 5.04 2.34 -10.79
N PRO A 81 3.70 2.31 -10.81
CA PRO A 81 2.86 3.28 -10.13
C PRO A 81 3.20 3.50 -8.65
N LEU A 82 3.52 2.43 -7.91
CA LEU A 82 3.84 2.51 -6.48
C LEU A 82 5.28 2.95 -6.16
N TRP A 83 6.10 3.25 -7.17
CA TRP A 83 7.46 3.73 -6.91
C TRP A 83 7.52 5.11 -6.25
N SER A 84 6.48 5.94 -6.42
CA SER A 84 6.36 7.23 -5.75
C SER A 84 4.93 7.75 -5.72
N GLY A 85 4.57 8.55 -4.72
CA GLY A 85 3.25 9.17 -4.63
C GLY A 85 2.82 9.92 -5.90
N PRO A 86 3.68 10.74 -6.55
CA PRO A 86 3.34 11.37 -7.81
C PRO A 86 3.01 10.40 -8.95
N LYS A 87 3.68 9.24 -9.02
CA LYS A 87 3.35 8.21 -10.02
C LYS A 87 2.00 7.56 -9.71
N LEU A 88 1.74 7.23 -8.44
CA LEU A 88 0.49 6.59 -8.04
C LEU A 88 -0.71 7.52 -8.25
N ARG A 89 -0.57 8.82 -7.95
CA ARG A 89 -1.59 9.82 -8.27
C ARG A 89 -1.91 9.90 -9.76
N ARG A 90 -0.88 9.88 -10.62
CA ARG A 90 -1.09 9.86 -12.07
C ARG A 90 -1.80 8.60 -12.53
N TRP A 91 -1.47 7.45 -11.93
CA TRP A 91 -2.19 6.20 -12.19
C TRP A 91 -3.65 6.33 -11.77
N ALA A 92 -3.93 6.82 -10.56
CA ALA A 92 -5.30 6.98 -10.05
C ALA A 92 -6.15 7.93 -10.91
N LYS A 93 -5.57 9.04 -11.40
CA LYS A 93 -6.25 9.96 -12.33
C LYS A 93 -6.65 9.29 -13.65
N LYS A 94 -5.87 8.30 -14.12
CA LYS A 94 -6.17 7.52 -15.33
C LYS A 94 -7.12 6.35 -15.06
N ASN A 95 -7.31 5.98 -13.78
CA ASN A 95 -8.06 4.81 -13.36
C ASN A 95 -9.10 5.22 -12.29
N PRO A 96 -10.04 6.13 -12.63
CA PRO A 96 -10.99 6.70 -11.67
C PRO A 96 -11.89 5.65 -11.01
N ASP A 97 -12.11 4.50 -11.65
CA ASP A 97 -12.92 3.39 -11.11
C ASP A 97 -12.32 2.76 -9.84
N PHE A 98 -11.03 2.98 -9.60
CA PHE A 98 -10.36 2.55 -8.37
C PHE A 98 -10.31 3.64 -7.30
N VAL A 99 -10.68 4.88 -7.61
CA VAL A 99 -10.59 6.00 -6.67
C VAL A 99 -11.79 6.01 -5.73
N VAL A 100 -11.52 6.08 -4.43
CA VAL A 100 -12.56 6.17 -3.40
C VAL A 100 -12.72 7.62 -2.97
N ASN A 101 -13.93 8.15 -3.10
CA ASN A 101 -14.28 9.53 -2.72
C ASN A 101 -15.25 9.58 -1.52
N THR A 102 -15.51 8.45 -0.86
CA THR A 102 -16.54 8.33 0.19
C THR A 102 -16.06 7.51 1.38
N SER A 103 -16.60 7.84 2.56
CA SER A 103 -16.51 7.00 3.77
C SER A 103 -17.55 5.87 3.68
N PRO A 104 -17.28 4.66 4.22
CA PRO A 104 -16.07 4.27 4.95
C PRO A 104 -14.89 3.90 4.04
N CYS A 105 -13.68 4.20 4.51
CA CYS A 105 -12.49 3.52 4.03
C CYS A 105 -12.54 2.04 4.43
N LEU A 106 -12.09 1.16 3.56
CA LEU A 106 -12.07 -0.28 3.80
C LEU A 106 -10.64 -0.77 4.03
N PRO A 107 -10.47 -1.89 4.76
CA PRO A 107 -9.17 -2.54 4.87
C PRO A 107 -8.55 -2.75 3.49
N GLY A 108 -7.27 -2.39 3.39
CA GLY A 108 -6.46 -2.46 2.17
C GLY A 108 -6.51 -1.21 1.30
N ASP A 109 -7.45 -0.28 1.48
CA ASP A 109 -7.47 0.96 0.68
C ASP A 109 -6.08 1.63 0.72
N ILE A 110 -5.49 1.83 -0.44
CA ILE A 110 -4.17 2.42 -0.58
C ILE A 110 -4.33 3.93 -0.58
N TYR A 111 -3.62 4.63 0.32
CA TYR A 111 -3.62 6.08 0.33
C TYR A 111 -2.30 6.66 -0.17
N VAL A 112 -2.37 7.88 -0.70
CA VAL A 112 -1.20 8.74 -0.90
C VAL A 112 -1.41 10.02 -0.11
N MET A 113 -0.50 10.33 0.82
CA MET A 113 -0.48 11.59 1.57
C MET A 113 -0.14 12.76 0.65
N ASN A 114 -0.54 13.99 0.97
CA ASN A 114 -0.21 15.19 0.18
C ASN A 114 1.31 15.36 -0.12
N TYR A 115 2.21 14.96 0.78
CA TYR A 115 3.67 14.95 0.57
C TYR A 115 4.19 13.70 -0.17
N GLY A 116 3.32 12.83 -0.69
CA GLY A 116 3.65 11.72 -1.59
C GLY A 116 3.99 10.39 -0.91
N HIS A 117 3.80 10.28 0.41
CA HIS A 117 3.96 9.02 1.14
C HIS A 117 2.79 8.07 0.90
N ILE A 118 3.07 6.77 0.82
CA ILE A 118 2.08 5.76 0.45
C ILE A 118 1.90 4.80 1.63
N GLY A 119 0.66 4.43 1.91
CA GLY A 119 0.33 3.40 2.88
C GLY A 119 -0.98 2.69 2.56
N MET A 120 -1.46 1.86 3.47
CA MET A 120 -2.78 1.25 3.36
C MET A 120 -3.60 1.39 4.64
N VAL A 121 -4.92 1.43 4.49
CA VAL A 121 -5.88 1.43 5.59
C VAL A 121 -5.97 0.02 6.19
N VAL A 122 -5.96 -0.06 7.53
CA VAL A 122 -6.24 -1.26 8.30
C VAL A 122 -7.71 -1.31 8.69
N SER A 123 -8.26 -0.19 9.17
CA SER A 123 -9.67 -0.06 9.49
C SER A 123 -10.11 1.40 9.50
N GLN A 124 -11.41 1.62 9.23
CA GLN A 124 -12.08 2.87 9.56
C GLN A 124 -12.21 3.00 11.09
N SER A 125 -12.00 4.22 11.61
CA SER A 125 -12.34 4.64 12.97
C SER A 125 -13.49 5.66 12.90
N ASP A 126 -13.76 6.37 13.99
CA ASP A 126 -14.83 7.36 14.01
C ASP A 126 -14.57 8.54 13.05
N GLY A 127 -15.63 8.95 12.35
CA GLY A 127 -15.64 10.10 11.47
C GLY A 127 -14.62 10.00 10.33
N THR A 128 -13.62 10.88 10.33
CA THR A 128 -12.60 10.95 9.28
C THR A 128 -11.29 10.28 9.66
N PHE A 129 -11.22 9.57 10.79
CA PHE A 129 -9.98 8.92 11.23
C PHE A 129 -9.90 7.46 10.81
N VAL A 130 -8.68 7.00 10.52
CA VAL A 130 -8.38 5.64 10.09
C VAL A 130 -7.14 5.09 10.79
N ASN A 131 -7.18 3.81 11.11
CA ASN A 131 -5.99 3.05 11.43
C ASN A 131 -5.31 2.64 10.12
N THR A 132 -4.01 2.85 10.04
CA THR A 132 -3.22 2.65 8.82
C THR A 132 -1.94 1.91 9.13
N ILE A 133 -1.33 1.35 8.09
CA ILE A 133 -0.02 0.71 8.17
C ILE A 133 0.81 1.08 6.95
N ASP A 134 2.07 1.44 7.18
CA ASP A 134 3.00 1.81 6.13
C ASP A 134 4.47 1.54 6.52
N GLY A 135 5.31 1.44 5.49
CA GLY A 135 6.75 1.30 5.63
C GLY A 135 7.47 2.64 5.65
N ASN A 136 8.79 2.62 5.82
CA ASN A 136 9.65 3.81 5.69
C ASN A 136 9.28 4.95 6.67
N GLN A 137 8.76 4.61 7.85
CA GLN A 137 8.44 5.57 8.91
C GLN A 137 9.66 5.88 9.78
N SER A 138 9.95 7.16 9.98
CA SER A 138 11.01 7.57 10.88
C SER A 138 10.63 7.37 12.35
N SER A 139 11.63 7.09 13.19
CA SER A 139 11.60 7.41 14.61
C SER A 139 12.90 8.12 14.92
N MET A 140 12.87 9.12 15.80
CA MET A 140 14.08 9.81 16.21
C MET A 140 15.14 8.81 16.70
N GLY A 141 16.34 8.88 16.10
CA GLY A 141 17.49 8.02 16.45
C GLY A 141 17.38 6.55 16.03
N LYS A 142 16.37 6.14 15.24
CA LYS A 142 16.21 4.74 14.76
C LYS A 142 16.01 4.73 13.23
N GLY A 143 16.63 3.75 12.56
CA GLY A 143 16.37 3.49 11.13
C GLY A 143 14.87 3.33 10.87
N LYS A 144 14.41 3.68 9.66
CA LYS A 144 12.98 3.71 9.37
C LYS A 144 12.37 2.31 9.42
N SER A 145 11.10 2.19 9.82
CA SER A 145 10.45 0.90 10.06
C SER A 145 9.06 0.80 9.43
N VAL A 146 8.49 -0.41 9.46
CA VAL A 146 7.06 -0.61 9.29
C VAL A 146 6.36 -0.16 10.58
N LYS A 147 5.25 0.57 10.47
CA LYS A 147 4.47 1.02 11.64
C LYS A 147 2.99 1.08 11.35
N LYS A 148 2.21 0.79 12.39
CA LYS A 148 0.82 1.24 12.51
C LYS A 148 0.77 2.74 12.80
N GLN A 149 -0.22 3.41 12.25
CA GLN A 149 -0.42 4.86 12.38
C GLN A 149 -1.91 5.18 12.51
N TYR A 150 -2.23 6.26 13.23
CA TYR A 150 -3.58 6.80 13.33
C TYR A 150 -3.62 8.12 12.57
N ARG A 151 -4.42 8.20 11.49
CA ARG A 151 -4.39 9.32 10.54
C ARG A 151 -5.78 9.85 10.26
N ASN A 152 -5.86 11.11 9.84
CA ASN A 152 -7.06 11.70 9.31
C ASN A 152 -7.09 11.53 7.77
N ILE A 153 -8.21 11.04 7.22
CA ILE A 153 -8.41 10.89 5.77
C ILE A 153 -8.23 12.23 5.04
N LEU A 154 -8.50 13.36 5.68
CA LEU A 154 -8.32 14.69 5.08
C LEU A 154 -6.86 15.03 4.75
N GLU A 155 -5.88 14.29 5.28
CA GLU A 155 -4.46 14.43 4.92
C GLU A 155 -4.08 13.61 3.67
N MET A 156 -4.99 12.76 3.20
CA MET A 156 -4.80 11.89 2.05
C MET A 156 -5.28 12.60 0.78
N ASP A 157 -4.40 12.64 -0.22
CA ASP A 157 -4.68 13.27 -1.51
C ASP A 157 -5.42 12.31 -2.46
N VAL A 158 -5.21 11.01 -2.32
CA VAL A 158 -5.98 9.99 -3.04
C VAL A 158 -6.10 8.72 -2.20
N LEU A 159 -7.27 8.09 -2.31
CA LEU A 159 -7.56 6.74 -1.81
C LEU A 159 -7.88 5.83 -3.01
N ILE A 160 -7.30 4.64 -3.02
CA ILE A 160 -7.41 3.66 -4.11
C ILE A 160 -7.90 2.34 -3.52
N ARG A 161 -8.99 1.80 -4.05
CA ARG A 161 -9.53 0.49 -3.67
C ARG A 161 -9.40 -0.48 -4.82
N VAL A 162 -8.59 -1.53 -4.61
CA VAL A 162 -8.49 -2.65 -5.54
C VAL A 162 -9.79 -3.44 -5.49
N THR A 163 -10.62 -3.40 -6.53
CA THR A 163 -11.92 -4.09 -6.63
C THR A 163 -12.07 -4.82 -7.96
N GLU A 164 -13.04 -5.75 -8.03
CA GLU A 164 -13.41 -6.41 -9.29
C GLU A 164 -13.97 -5.43 -10.33
N ALA A 165 -14.79 -4.46 -9.90
CA ALA A 165 -15.40 -3.47 -10.78
C ALA A 165 -14.36 -2.64 -11.55
N GLY A 166 -13.27 -2.25 -10.89
CA GLY A 166 -12.17 -1.54 -11.55
C GLY A 166 -11.41 -2.38 -12.58
N MET A 167 -11.41 -3.72 -12.46
CA MET A 167 -10.71 -4.59 -13.40
C MET A 167 -11.41 -4.68 -14.75
N PHE A 168 -12.75 -4.65 -14.79
CA PHE A 168 -13.50 -4.68 -16.04
C PHE A 168 -13.38 -3.38 -16.86
N GLY A 169 -13.16 -2.24 -16.20
CA GLY A 169 -12.87 -0.96 -16.85
C GLY A 169 -11.46 -0.88 -17.45
N ALA A 170 -10.50 -1.64 -16.91
CA ALA A 170 -9.10 -1.64 -17.35
C ALA A 170 -8.80 -2.57 -18.54
N CYS A 171 -9.78 -3.37 -19.01
CA CYS A 171 -9.61 -4.32 -20.11
C CYS A 171 -9.80 -3.72 -21.52
N TYR A 172 -9.90 -2.39 -21.65
CA TYR A 172 -10.04 -1.69 -22.93
C TYR A 172 -8.86 -0.76 -23.22
N GLU A 173 -7.61 -1.23 -23.13
CA GLU A 173 -6.45 -0.58 -23.77
C GLU A 173 -5.44 -1.63 -24.26
#